data_AF-A0A183M2V3-F1
#
_entry.id   AF-A0A183M2V3-F1
#
_cell.length_a   1.000
_cell.length_b   1.000
_cell.length_c   1.000
_cell.angle_alpha   90.00
_cell.angle_beta   90.00
_cell.angle_gamma   90.00
#
_symmetry.space_group_name_H-M   'P 1'
#
loop_
_entity.id
_entity.type
_entity.pdbx_description
1 polymer ?
#
loop_
_entity_poly.entity_id
_entity_poly.type
_entity_poly.pdbx_seq_one_letter_code
_entity_poly.pdbx_strand_id
1 'polypeptide(L)' 'MKQPYNTTKKLAGKYSKPERPVKDKEGRPITEIQQQRNRLVEYFKELLNRPAPMNPPDIEAAHTDLLKDVNPPT' A
#
# COMPACT_ATOMS: atom_id res chain seq x y z
N MET A 1 -14.52 23.88 11.26
CA MET A 1 -13.94 22.52 11.07
C MET A 1 -14.78 21.54 10.21
N LYS A 2 -15.83 21.97 9.48
CA LYS A 2 -16.64 21.07 8.62
C LYS A 2 -16.12 20.89 7.19
N GLN A 3 -15.28 21.82 6.72
CA GLN A 3 -14.69 21.80 5.37
C GLN A 3 -13.91 20.51 5.06
N PRO A 4 -13.01 20.01 5.95
CA PRO A 4 -12.25 18.80 5.67
C PRO A 4 -13.16 17.56 5.57
N TYR A 5 -14.07 17.38 6.54
CA TYR A 5 -14.99 16.24 6.58
C TYR A 5 -15.91 16.18 5.35
N ASN A 6 -16.47 17.32 4.93
CA ASN A 6 -17.35 17.38 3.76
C ASN A 6 -16.58 17.09 2.46
N THR A 7 -15.33 17.55 2.35
CA THR A 7 -14.46 17.28 1.21
C THR A 7 -14.08 15.81 1.13
N THR A 8 -13.68 15.20 2.25
CA THR A 8 -13.34 13.77 2.31
C THR A 8 -14.56 12.90 1.99
N LYS A 9 -15.75 13.24 2.50
CA LYS A 9 -17.00 12.53 2.20
C LYS A 9 -17.38 12.61 0.72
N LYS A 10 -17.20 13.79 0.09
CA LYS A 10 -17.46 14.00 -1.34
C LYS A 10 -16.48 13.22 -2.22
N LEU A 11 -15.21 13.15 -1.84
CA LEU A 11 -14.21 12.34 -2.53
C LEU A 11 -14.50 10.85 -2.37
N ALA A 12 -14.75 10.36 -1.16
CA ALA A 12 -15.08 8.96 -0.91
C ALA A 12 -16.31 8.48 -1.70
N GLY A 13 -17.33 9.34 -1.86
CA GLY A 13 -18.52 9.03 -2.68
C GLY A 13 -18.25 8.95 -4.19
N LYS A 14 -17.21 9.62 -4.70
CA LYS A 14 -16.83 9.57 -6.13
C LYS A 14 -16.11 8.27 -6.51
N TYR A 15 -15.45 7.61 -5.57
CA TYR A 15 -14.66 6.39 -5.79
C TYR A 15 -15.40 5.11 -5.35
N SER A 16 -16.71 5.05 -5.57
CA SER A 16 -17.53 3.88 -5.20
C SER A 16 -17.15 2.61 -5.97
N LYS A 17 -16.54 2.77 -7.15
CA LYS A 17 -15.94 1.67 -7.92
C LYS A 17 -14.43 1.85 -7.92
N PRO A 18 -13.66 0.86 -7.44
CA PRO A 18 -12.22 0.89 -7.60
C PRO A 18 -11.90 0.83 -9.10
N GLU A 19 -11.05 1.76 -9.57
CA GLU A 19 -10.58 1.83 -10.96
C GLU A 19 -9.86 0.53 -11.40
N ARG A 20 -9.31 -0.21 -10.42
CA ARG A 20 -8.71 -1.52 -10.62
C ARG A 20 -9.49 -2.59 -9.83
N PRO A 21 -10.19 -3.52 -10.51
CA PRO A 21 -10.83 -4.63 -9.83
C PRO A 21 -9.78 -5.57 -9.22
N VAL A 22 -10.10 -6.14 -8.06
CA VAL A 22 -9.28 -7.19 -7.46
C VAL A 22 -9.32 -8.43 -8.34
N LYS A 23 -8.19 -9.11 -8.51
CA LYS A 23 -8.07 -10.31 -9.34
C LYS A 23 -7.93 -11.58 -8.49
N ASP A 24 -8.44 -12.69 -9.00
CA ASP A 24 -8.23 -14.02 -8.43
C ASP A 24 -6.81 -14.56 -8.73
N LYS A 25 -6.56 -15.85 -8.46
CA LYS A 25 -5.22 -16.46 -8.57
C LYS A 25 -4.87 -16.66 -10.04
N GLU A 26 -5.90 -16.77 -10.87
CA GLU A 26 -5.88 -16.95 -12.32
C GLU A 26 -5.88 -15.60 -13.06
N GLY A 27 -5.88 -14.48 -12.34
CA GLY A 27 -5.83 -13.13 -12.89
C GLY A 27 -7.17 -12.59 -13.39
N ARG A 28 -8.28 -13.30 -13.13
CA ARG A 28 -9.64 -12.88 -13.52
C ARG A 28 -10.19 -11.86 -12.52
N PRO A 29 -10.91 -10.83 -12.98
CA PRO A 29 -11.53 -9.86 -12.08
C PRO A 29 -12.58 -10.51 -11.17
N ILE A 30 -12.54 -10.17 -9.88
CA ILE A 30 -13.53 -10.53 -8.89
C ILE A 30 -14.57 -9.41 -8.82
N THR A 31 -15.83 -9.73 -9.07
CA THR A 31 -16.96 -8.77 -9.07
C THR A 31 -17.79 -8.84 -7.78
N GLU A 32 -17.69 -9.94 -7.02
CA GLU A 32 -18.47 -10.17 -5.80
C GLU A 32 -17.70 -9.75 -4.55
N ILE A 33 -18.34 -8.96 -3.68
CA ILE A 33 -17.72 -8.43 -2.44
C ILE A 33 -17.26 -9.55 -1.50
N GLN A 34 -18.04 -10.63 -1.39
CA GLN A 34 -17.68 -11.76 -0.53
C GLN A 34 -16.40 -12.45 -1.03
N GLN A 35 -16.30 -12.69 -2.33
CA GLN A 35 -15.10 -13.27 -2.94
C GLN A 35 -13.88 -12.36 -2.78
N GLN A 36 -14.06 -11.04 -2.88
CA GLN A 36 -12.99 -10.08 -2.64
C GLN A 36 -12.49 -10.13 -1.19
N ARG A 37 -13.40 -10.24 -0.21
CA ARG A 37 -13.03 -10.41 1.21
C ARG A 37 -12.28 -11.71 1.45
N ASN A 38 -12.78 -12.82 0.91
CA ASN A 38 -12.12 -14.12 1.02
C ASN A 38 -10.72 -14.08 0.39
N ARG A 39 -10.58 -13.42 -0.77
CA ARG A 39 -9.28 -13.21 -1.41
C ARG A 39 -8.32 -12.41 -0.55
N LEU A 40 -8.80 -11.34 0.10
CA LEU A 40 -7.99 -10.55 1.03
C LEU A 40 -7.52 -11.40 2.22
N VAL A 41 -8.41 -12.18 2.84
CA VAL A 41 -8.07 -13.08 3.96
C VAL A 41 -6.99 -14.08 3.57
N GLU A 42 -7.14 -14.75 2.43
CA GLU A 42 -6.15 -15.72 1.93
C GLU A 42 -4.80 -15.06 1.63
N TYR A 43 -4.80 -13.89 0.98
CA TYR A 43 -3.56 -13.15 0.68
C TYR A 43 -2.81 -12.75 1.96
N PHE A 44 -3.52 -12.21 2.97
CA PHE A 44 -2.88 -11.86 4.24
C PHE A 44 -2.42 -13.09 5.01
N LYS A 45 -3.17 -14.18 4.99
CA LYS A 45 -2.75 -15.44 5.59
C LYS A 45 -1.45 -15.94 4.94
N GLU A 46 -1.36 -15.95 3.62
CA GLU A 46 -0.15 -16.35 2.90
C GLU A 46 1.02 -15.42 3.25
N LEU A 47 0.79 -14.11 3.25
CA LEU A 47 1.81 -13.10 3.56
C LEU A 47 2.35 -13.24 4.99
N LEU A 48 1.48 -13.44 5.97
CA LEU A 48 1.85 -13.52 7.39
C LEU A 48 2.48 -14.86 7.77
N ASN A 49 2.15 -15.93 7.05
CA ASN A 49 2.75 -17.26 7.26
C ASN A 49 3.97 -17.50 6.37
N ARG A 50 4.31 -16.57 5.47
CA ARG A 50 5.49 -16.68 4.61
C ARG A 50 6.75 -16.56 5.47
N PRO A 51 7.67 -17.53 5.42
CA PRO A 51 8.95 -17.44 6.12
C PRO A 51 9.75 -16.24 5.60
N ALA A 52 10.61 -15.69 6.46
CA ALA A 52 11.53 -14.63 6.06
C ALA A 52 12.32 -15.08 4.80
N PRO A 53 12.48 -14.22 3.79
CA PRO A 53 13.31 -14.54 2.65
C PRO A 53 14.74 -14.83 3.13
N MET A 54 15.32 -15.93 2.63
CA MET A 54 16.66 -16.37 3.02
C MET A 54 17.75 -15.40 2.54
N ASN A 55 17.47 -14.67 1.46
CA ASN A 55 18.34 -13.62 0.97
C ASN A 55 17.92 -12.30 1.63
N PRO A 56 18.89 -11.52 2.15
CA PRO A 56 18.59 -10.16 2.56
C PRO A 56 18.02 -9.39 1.37
N PRO A 57 17.06 -8.48 1.59
CA PRO A 57 16.61 -7.59 0.54
C PRO A 57 17.82 -6.81 0.01
N ASP A 58 18.00 -6.79 -1.30
CA ASP A 58 19.01 -5.95 -1.96
C ASP A 58 18.53 -4.49 -1.89
N ILE A 59 18.77 -3.89 -0.73
CA ILE A 59 18.45 -2.48 -0.47
C ILE A 59 19.76 -1.73 -0.69
N GLU A 60 19.83 -0.98 -1.78
CA GLU A 60 20.89 0.00 -1.97
C GLU A 60 20.92 0.93 -0.75
N ALA A 61 22.07 0.99 -0.09
CA ALA A 61 22.26 1.94 0.99
C ALA A 61 22.01 3.34 0.45
N ALA A 62 21.14 4.11 1.12
CA ALA A 62 20.95 5.51 0.79
C ALA A 62 22.33 6.20 0.78
N HIS A 63 22.70 6.79 -0.36
CA HIS A 63 23.97 7.48 -0.50
C HIS A 63 24.06 8.55 0.60
N THR A 64 24.96 8.33 1.56
CA THR A 64 25.20 9.25 2.66
C THR A 64 26.08 10.39 2.15
N ASP A 65 25.60 11.13 1.15
CA ASP A 65 26.23 12.36 0.65
C ASP A 65 25.63 13.61 1.31
N LEU A 66 25.12 13.46 2.53
CA LEU A 66 24.89 14.60 3.41
C LEU A 66 26.21 14.93 4.12
N LEU A 67 27.16 15.50 3.37
CA LEU A 67 28.15 16.40 3.95
C LEU A 67 27.39 17.62 4.49
N LYS A 68 26.79 17.48 5.67
CA LYS A 68 26.36 18.63 6.46
C LYS A 68 27.63 19.35 6.88
N ASP A 69 27.98 20.42 6.18
CA ASP A 69 28.94 21.39 6.66
C ASP A 69 28.42 21.92 8.01
N VAL A 70 29.10 21.52 9.09
CA VAL A 70 28.76 21.91 10.46
C VAL A 70 29.55 23.15 10.87
N ASN A 71 30.10 23.91 9.93
CA ASN A 71 30.78 25.14 10.29
C ASN A 71 29.75 26.20 10.74
N PRO A 72 29.85 26.70 11.99
CA PRO A 72 29.00 27.79 12.43
C PRO A 72 29.30 29.04 11.59
N PRO A 73 28.28 29.82 11.20
CA PRO A 73 28.49 31.08 10.50
C PRO A 73 29.31 32.02 11.38
N THR A 74 30.30 32.68 10.77
CA THR A 74 31.08 33.76 11.40
C THR A 74 30.27 35.04 11.45
#